data_AF-R4YQY6-F1
#
_entry.id   AF-R4YQY6-F1
#
_cell.length_a   1.000
_cell.length_b   1.000
_cell.length_c   1.000
_cell.angle_alpha   90.00
_cell.angle_beta   90.00
_cell.angle_gamma   90.00
#
_symmetry.space_group_name_H-M   'P 1'
#
loop_
_entity.id
_entity.type
_entity.pdbx_description
1 polymer ?
#
loop_
_entity_poly.entity_id
_entity_poly.type
_entity_poly.pdbx_seq_one_letter_code
_entity_poly.pdbx_strand_id
1 'polypeptide(L)'
;MTTNIGDALFTKVQQKVLTLFFGQPDRSFYLSEVVRLATMGTSVVSRELSKLADAGLLIKSKQGNQNHYQANKASPIFNELFNIVKKTFGISGLLKAAIVPLAAQLEQAFIYGSVAKGEEHAGTTPY
;
A
#
# COMPACT_ATOMS: atom_id res chain seq x y z
N MET A 1 20.70 11.54 -10.86
CA MET A 1 19.73 10.56 -10.31
C MET A 1 18.99 11.24 -9.18
N THR A 2 17.67 11.36 -9.28
CA THR A 2 16.86 12.03 -8.25
C THR A 2 16.27 10.95 -7.36
N THR A 3 16.83 10.74 -6.17
CA THR A 3 16.26 9.81 -5.18
C THR A 3 14.89 10.35 -4.76
N ASN A 4 13.82 9.56 -4.97
CA ASN A 4 12.49 9.97 -4.52
C ASN A 4 12.35 9.75 -3.00
N ILE A 5 11.39 10.44 -2.38
CA ILE A 5 11.18 10.42 -0.92
C ILE A 5 10.94 9.00 -0.39
N GLY A 6 10.22 8.17 -1.15
CA GLY A 6 9.94 6.79 -0.78
C GLY A 6 11.20 5.96 -0.62
N ASP A 7 12.11 6.08 -1.59
CA ASP A 7 13.38 5.36 -1.63
C ASP A 7 14.36 5.80 -0.53
N ALA A 8 14.23 7.04 -0.06
CA ALA A 8 15.04 7.56 1.05
C ALA A 8 14.55 7.10 2.43
N LEU A 9 13.23 6.93 2.62
CA LEU A 9 12.63 6.67 3.93
C LEU A 9 12.33 5.19 4.18
N PHE A 10 12.06 4.42 3.12
CA PHE A 10 11.56 3.05 3.26
C PHE A 10 12.30 2.10 2.33
N THR A 11 12.60 0.91 2.86
CA THR A 11 13.11 -0.21 2.07
C THR A 11 12.08 -0.67 1.04
N LYS A 12 12.52 -1.37 0.00
CA LYS A 12 11.60 -1.88 -1.04
C LYS A 12 10.52 -2.82 -0.49
N VAL A 13 10.84 -3.66 0.51
CA VAL A 13 9.82 -4.51 1.16
C VAL A 13 8.80 -3.65 1.90
N GLN A 14 9.23 -2.63 2.65
CA GLN A 14 8.33 -1.71 3.34
C GLN A 14 7.42 -0.98 2.37
N GLN A 15 7.96 -0.44 1.28
CA GLN A 15 7.15 0.24 0.28
C GLN A 15 6.07 -0.68 -0.30
N LYS A 16 6.41 -1.92 -0.67
CA LYS A 16 5.46 -2.90 -1.23
C LYS A 16 4.37 -3.26 -0.23
N VAL A 17 4.76 -3.60 1.00
CA VAL A 17 3.83 -3.98 2.07
C VAL A 17 2.92 -2.80 2.43
N LEU A 18 3.49 -1.62 2.70
CA LEU A 18 2.72 -0.44 3.06
C LEU A 18 1.77 -0.01 1.94
N THR A 19 2.17 -0.08 0.67
CA THR A 19 1.26 0.21 -0.46
C THR A 19 0.07 -0.75 -0.50
N LEU A 20 0.26 -2.04 -0.21
CA LEU A 20 -0.85 -3.00 -0.18
C LEU A 20 -1.82 -2.68 0.95
N PHE A 21 -1.33 -2.53 2.19
CA PHE A 21 -2.19 -2.35 3.35
C PHE A 21 -2.80 -0.96 3.45
N PHE A 22 -2.04 0.10 3.18
CA PHE A 22 -2.55 1.47 3.27
C PHE A 22 -3.19 1.95 1.96
N GLY A 23 -3.03 1.22 0.85
CA GLY A 23 -3.83 1.43 -0.36
C GLY A 23 -5.25 0.87 -0.25
N GLN A 24 -5.43 -0.19 0.54
CA GLN A 24 -6.73 -0.85 0.78
C GLN A 24 -6.89 -1.13 2.29
N PRO A 25 -7.02 -0.10 3.14
CA PRO A 25 -6.95 -0.26 4.59
C PRO A 25 -8.10 -1.08 5.20
N ASP A 26 -9.24 -1.17 4.51
CA ASP A 26 -10.37 -2.01 4.90
C ASP A 26 -10.22 -3.48 4.51
N ARG A 27 -9.24 -3.81 3.66
CA ARG A 27 -9.03 -5.17 3.18
C ARG A 27 -8.03 -5.93 4.04
N SER A 28 -8.39 -7.15 4.41
CA SER A 28 -7.46 -8.09 5.03
C SER A 28 -6.82 -9.02 3.98
N PHE A 29 -5.56 -9.40 4.18
CA PHE A 29 -4.78 -10.22 3.26
C PHE A 29 -4.17 -11.45 3.96
N TYR A 30 -4.14 -12.56 3.25
CA TYR A 30 -3.38 -13.75 3.65
C TYR A 30 -1.88 -13.53 3.43
N LEU A 31 -1.03 -14.12 4.27
CA LEU A 31 0.43 -14.06 4.07
C LEU A 31 0.85 -14.50 2.65
N SER A 32 0.31 -15.60 2.14
CA SER A 32 0.60 -16.11 0.80
C SER A 32 0.20 -15.12 -0.30
N GLU A 33 -0.91 -14.41 -0.10
CA GLU A 33 -1.36 -13.37 -1.01
C GLU A 33 -0.40 -12.18 -1.01
N VAL A 34 0.03 -11.71 0.16
CA VAL A 34 1.00 -10.61 0.29
C VAL A 34 2.32 -10.99 -0.38
N VAL A 35 2.81 -12.23 -0.17
CA VAL A 35 4.02 -12.74 -0.82
C VAL A 35 3.92 -12.68 -2.34
N ARG A 36 2.78 -13.13 -2.89
CA ARG A 36 2.51 -13.10 -4.33
C ARG A 36 2.44 -11.66 -4.86
N LEU A 37 1.71 -10.78 -4.20
CA LEU A 37 1.49 -9.40 -4.63
C LEU A 37 2.73 -8.51 -4.45
N ALA A 38 3.53 -8.73 -3.41
CA ALA A 38 4.76 -7.99 -3.18
C ALA A 38 5.91 -8.48 -4.09
N THR A 39 5.79 -9.68 -4.67
CA THR A 39 6.83 -10.36 -5.46
C THR A 39 8.15 -10.46 -4.68
N MET A 40 8.04 -10.86 -3.41
CA MET A 40 9.16 -10.95 -2.47
C MET A 40 9.18 -12.31 -1.76
N GLY A 41 10.34 -12.72 -1.24
CA GLY A 41 10.48 -14.00 -0.54
C GLY A 41 9.63 -14.10 0.73
N THR A 42 9.05 -15.27 0.99
CA THR A 42 8.14 -15.54 2.11
C THR A 42 8.71 -15.10 3.47
N SER A 43 9.96 -15.45 3.76
CA SER A 43 10.60 -15.11 5.04
C SER A 43 10.75 -13.59 5.24
N VAL A 44 11.05 -12.87 4.15
CA VAL A 44 11.21 -11.41 4.17
C VAL A 44 9.87 -10.74 4.45
N VAL A 45 8.82 -11.15 3.71
CA VAL A 45 7.46 -10.63 3.92
C VAL A 45 6.96 -10.98 5.32
N SER A 46 7.08 -12.25 5.74
CA SER A 46 6.60 -12.68 7.05
C SER A 46 7.28 -11.90 8.18
N ARG A 47 8.58 -11.62 8.08
CA ARG A 47 9.31 -10.82 9.08
C ARG A 47 8.79 -9.38 9.12
N GLU A 48 8.56 -8.77 7.96
CA GLU A 48 8.06 -7.39 7.89
C GLU A 48 6.61 -7.30 8.42
N LEU A 49 5.74 -8.25 8.07
CA LEU A 49 4.36 -8.26 8.57
C LEU A 49 4.30 -8.47 10.09
N SER A 50 5.13 -9.36 10.65
CA SER A 50 5.22 -9.52 12.10
C SER A 50 5.70 -8.23 12.76
N LYS A 51 6.77 -7.61 12.26
CA LYS A 51 7.28 -6.33 12.78
C LYS A 51 6.22 -5.22 12.78
N LEU A 52 5.47 -5.07 11.68
CA LEU A 52 4.42 -4.05 11.58
C LEU A 52 3.23 -4.36 12.49
N ALA A 53 2.89 -5.63 12.67
CA ALA A 53 1.84 -6.05 13.60
C ALA A 53 2.25 -5.82 15.06
N ASP A 54 3.48 -6.17 15.42
CA ASP A 54 4.04 -5.96 16.76
C ASP A 54 4.11 -4.46 17.12
N ALA A 55 4.36 -3.61 16.13
CA ALA A 55 4.32 -2.14 16.26
C ALA A 55 2.89 -1.56 16.27
N GLY A 56 1.85 -2.38 16.15
CA GLY A 56 0.46 -1.94 16.12
C GLY A 56 0.06 -1.21 14.83
N LEU A 57 0.84 -1.31 13.75
CA LEU A 57 0.53 -0.72 12.44
C LEU A 57 -0.38 -1.63 11.61
N LEU A 58 -0.28 -2.93 11.83
CA LEU A 58 -1.18 -3.93 11.26
C LEU A 58 -1.91 -4.67 12.40
N ILE A 59 -3.15 -5.07 12.12
CA ILE A 59 -3.87 -6.05 12.94
C ILE A 59 -3.60 -7.43 12.35
N LYS A 60 -3.18 -8.37 13.19
CA LYS A 60 -3.06 -9.79 12.83
C LYS A 60 -4.22 -10.57 13.44
N SER A 61 -4.98 -11.27 12.61
CA SER A 61 -6.07 -12.15 13.05
C SER A 61 -5.91 -13.56 12.47
N LYS A 62 -6.53 -14.55 13.09
CA LYS A 62 -6.63 -15.90 12.52
C LYS A 62 -8.02 -16.08 11.91
N GLN A 63 -8.06 -16.49 10.65
CA GLN A 63 -9.28 -16.91 9.98
C GLN A 63 -9.09 -18.37 9.54
N GLY A 64 -9.74 -19.29 10.26
CA GLY A 64 -9.43 -20.72 10.18
C GLY A 64 -7.99 -21.01 10.55
N ASN A 65 -7.25 -21.70 9.67
CA ASN A 65 -5.85 -22.06 9.87
C ASN A 65 -4.85 -21.04 9.30
N GLN A 66 -5.31 -19.89 8.78
CA GLN A 66 -4.45 -18.91 8.12
C GLN A 66 -4.43 -17.58 8.87
N ASN A 67 -3.24 -16.97 8.92
CA ASN A 67 -3.05 -15.62 9.46
C ASN A 67 -3.48 -14.59 8.42
N HIS A 68 -4.35 -13.69 8.83
CA HIS A 68 -4.73 -12.47 8.13
C HIS A 68 -4.01 -11.27 8.71
N TYR A 69 -3.74 -10.32 7.84
CA TYR A 69 -3.19 -9.02 8.19
C TYR A 69 -4.09 -7.92 7.59
N GLN A 70 -4.28 -6.82 8.30
CA GLN A 70 -5.03 -5.65 7.85
C GLN A 70 -4.38 -4.39 8.40
N ALA A 71 -4.52 -3.24 7.74
CA ALA A 71 -4.07 -1.97 8.30
C ALA A 71 -4.81 -1.65 9.60
N ASN A 72 -4.08 -1.24 10.65
CA ASN A 72 -4.70 -0.85 11.91
C ASN A 72 -5.14 0.62 11.84
N LYS A 73 -6.42 0.87 11.53
CA LYS A 73 -7.00 2.23 11.53
C LYS A 73 -7.00 2.90 12.91
N ALA A 74 -6.90 2.12 13.99
CA ALA A 74 -6.78 2.65 15.35
C ALA A 74 -5.32 3.01 15.73
N SER A 75 -4.34 2.77 14.85
CA SER A 75 -2.96 3.19 15.09
C SER A 75 -2.87 4.72 15.17
N PRO A 76 -2.15 5.28 16.16
CA PRO A 76 -2.00 6.73 16.31
C PRO A 76 -1.40 7.44 15.10
N ILE A 77 -0.65 6.71 14.25
CA ILE A 77 0.02 7.24 13.06
C ILE A 77 -0.60 6.75 11.74
N PHE A 78 -1.83 6.20 11.79
CA PHE A 78 -2.46 5.62 10.61
C PHE A 78 -2.60 6.64 9.48
N ASN A 79 -3.11 7.84 9.79
CA ASN A 79 -3.37 8.88 8.78
C ASN A 79 -2.08 9.42 8.16
N GLU A 80 -1.03 9.55 8.96
CA GLU A 80 0.30 9.98 8.53
C GLU A 80 0.89 8.96 7.55
N LEU A 81 0.88 7.67 7.93
CA LEU A 81 1.36 6.60 7.05
C LEU A 81 0.53 6.49 5.77
N PHE A 82 -0.80 6.55 5.86
CA PHE A 82 -1.69 6.55 4.71
C PHE A 82 -1.33 7.68 3.73
N ASN A 83 -1.18 8.90 4.25
CA ASN A 83 -0.83 10.07 3.44
C ASN A 83 0.58 9.99 2.86
N ILE A 84 1.56 9.48 3.61
CA ILE A 84 2.92 9.26 3.13
C ILE A 84 2.89 8.29 1.95
N VAL A 85 2.26 7.12 2.11
CA VAL A 85 2.13 6.11 1.06
C VAL A 85 1.46 6.72 -0.18
N LYS A 86 0.29 7.34 -0.01
CA LYS A 86 -0.47 7.96 -1.11
C LYS A 86 0.36 8.97 -1.91
N LYS A 87 1.19 9.78 -1.24
CA LYS A 87 1.96 10.86 -1.87
C LYS A 87 3.31 10.42 -2.45
N THR A 88 3.82 9.24 -2.11
CA THR A 88 5.21 8.86 -2.42
C THR A 88 5.31 7.63 -3.34
N PHE A 89 5.00 6.43 -2.86
CA PHE A 89 5.16 5.16 -3.59
C PHE A 89 3.86 4.36 -3.71
N GLY A 90 2.73 4.95 -3.30
CA GLY A 90 1.38 4.52 -3.67
C GLY A 90 1.02 4.92 -5.10
N ILE A 91 -0.22 4.64 -5.51
CA ILE A 91 -0.65 4.75 -6.91
C ILE A 91 -0.43 6.16 -7.49
N SER A 92 -0.72 7.22 -6.74
CA SER A 92 -0.51 8.60 -7.20
C SER A 92 0.98 8.93 -7.34
N GLY A 93 1.82 8.38 -6.44
CA GLY A 93 3.26 8.54 -6.49
C GLY A 93 3.90 7.83 -7.69
N LEU A 94 3.48 6.59 -7.97
CA LEU A 94 3.91 5.81 -9.13
C LEU A 94 3.50 6.48 -10.45
N LEU A 95 2.24 6.93 -10.55
CA LEU A 95 1.74 7.66 -11.71
C LEU A 95 2.51 8.97 -11.92
N LYS A 96 2.73 9.76 -10.86
CA LYS A 96 3.51 11.00 -10.95
C LYS A 96 4.94 10.72 -11.43
N ALA A 97 5.61 9.72 -10.87
CA ALA A 97 6.97 9.37 -11.29
C ALA A 97 7.03 8.90 -12.76
N ALA A 98 6.00 8.22 -13.26
CA ALA A 98 5.91 7.79 -14.65
C ALA A 98 5.60 8.95 -15.63
N ILE A 99 4.85 9.96 -15.18
CA ILE A 99 4.45 11.12 -15.99
C ILE A 99 5.55 12.20 -16.00
N VAL A 100 6.32 12.37 -14.93
CA VAL A 100 7.38 13.41 -14.84
C VAL A 100 8.36 13.41 -16.03
N PRO A 101 8.86 12.26 -16.53
CA PRO A 101 9.71 12.22 -17.73
C PRO A 101 9.01 12.70 -19.01
N LEU A 102 7.68 12.60 -19.06
CA LEU A 102 6.83 13.00 -20.20
C LEU A 102 6.27 14.41 -20.03
N ALA A 103 6.44 15.03 -18.86
CA ALA A 103 5.81 16.31 -18.50
C ALA A 103 6.26 17.48 -19.38
N ALA A 104 7.45 17.40 -20.00
CA ALA A 104 7.92 18.41 -20.96
C ALA A 104 7.07 18.49 -22.24
N GLN A 105 6.21 17.50 -22.50
CA GLN A 105 5.34 17.41 -23.69
C GLN A 105 3.86 17.51 -23.34
N LEU A 106 3.51 17.74 -22.07
CA LEU A 106 2.14 17.75 -21.57
C LEU A 106 1.82 19.12 -20.98
N GLU A 107 0.84 19.83 -21.54
CA GLU A 107 0.35 21.10 -20.97
C GLU A 107 -0.37 20.87 -19.63
N GLN A 108 -1.17 19.80 -19.51
CA GLN A 108 -1.88 19.40 -18.28
C GLN A 108 -2.14 17.88 -18.26
N ALA A 109 -2.09 17.26 -17.06
CA ALA A 109 -2.47 15.87 -16.85
C ALA A 109 -3.38 15.74 -15.61
N PHE A 110 -4.61 15.28 -15.81
CA PHE A 110 -5.59 15.03 -14.74
C PHE A 110 -5.78 13.53 -14.54
N ILE A 111 -5.69 13.07 -13.29
CA ILE A 111 -6.05 11.69 -12.93
C ILE A 111 -7.55 11.68 -12.64
N TYR A 112 -8.36 11.19 -13.58
CA TYR A 112 -9.80 10.99 -13.40
C TYR A 112 -10.11 9.49 -13.27
N GLY A 113 -10.76 9.12 -12.16
CA GLY A 113 -11.19 7.74 -11.88
C GLY A 113 -11.64 7.60 -10.43
N SER A 114 -12.50 6.63 -10.14
CA SER A 114 -13.01 6.31 -8.78
C SER A 114 -11.90 6.17 -7.72
N VAL A 115 -10.71 5.71 -8.15
CA VAL A 115 -9.50 5.57 -7.32
C VAL A 115 -8.92 6.93 -6.87
N ALA A 116 -9.07 8.00 -7.65
CA ALA A 116 -8.61 9.34 -7.28
C ALA A 116 -9.56 10.05 -6.30
N LYS A 117 -10.85 9.71 -6.36
CA LYS A 117 -11.91 10.27 -5.49
C LYS A 117 -12.03 9.60 -4.13
N GLY A 118 -11.35 8.47 -3.89
CA GLY A 118 -11.41 7.77 -2.60
C GLY A 118 -12.76 7.10 -2.31
N GLU A 119 -13.62 6.98 -3.32
CA GLU A 119 -14.92 6.33 -3.23
C GLU A 119 -14.82 4.92 -3.82
N GLU A 120 -14.31 3.98 -3.00
CA GLU A 120 -14.50 2.56 -3.26
C GLU A 120 -15.92 2.20 -2.78
N HIS A 121 -16.91 2.24 -3.68
CA HIS A 121 -18.15 1.49 -3.48
C HIS A 121 -17.91 0.07 -4.03
N ALA A 122 -17.83 -0.90 -3.11
CA ALA A 122 -17.84 -2.30 -3.45
C ALA A 122 -19.17 -2.66 -4.13
N GLY A 123 -19.15 -2.80 -5.44
CA GLY A 123 -20.24 -3.41 -6.19
C GLY A 123 -20.29 -4.91 -5.88
N THR A 124 -21.12 -5.30 -4.92
CA THR A 124 -21.55 -6.68 -4.73
C THR A 124 -22.39 -7.08 -5.94
N THR A 125 -21.91 -8.02 -6.75
CA THR A 125 -22.78 -8.79 -7.66
C THR A 125 -22.86 -10.23 -7.16
N PRO A 126 -24.03 -10.70 -6.71
CA PRO A 126 -24.30 -12.11 -6.56
C PRO A 126 -24.75 -12.67 -7.91
N TYR A 127 -24.09 -13.73 -8.37
CA TYR A 127 -24.68 -14.77 -9.20
C TYR A 127 -24.29 -16.11 -8.60
#